data_AF-A0A2M7PJG7-F1
#
_entry.id   AF-A0A2M7PJG7-F1
#
_cell.length_a   1.000
_cell.length_b   1.000
_cell.length_c   1.000
_cell.angle_alpha   90.00
_cell.angle_beta   90.00
_cell.angle_gamma   90.00
#
_symmetry.space_group_name_H-M   'P 1'
#
loop_
_entity.id
_entity.type
_entity.pdbx_description
1 polymer ?
#
loop_
_entity_poly.entity_id
_entity_poly.type
_entity_poly.pdbx_seq_one_letter_code
_entity_poly.pdbx_strand_id
1 'polypeptide(L)' 'MERTIIQYLAEAKKTLFSFELLPPLKGHNFDSIQQAIDPLVKFDPAFINITYHQQEVVYENLPNNLMKKHTVRKRPGTV' A
#
# COMPACT_ATOMS: atom_id res chain seq x y z
N MET A 1 13.08 -24.54 2.87
CA MET A 1 12.91 -23.27 3.62
C MET A 1 12.75 -22.17 2.59
N GLU A 2 11.69 -21.37 2.71
CA GLU A 2 11.54 -20.15 1.93
C GLU A 2 12.63 -19.15 2.34
N ARG A 3 13.19 -18.42 1.36
CA ARG A 3 14.23 -17.41 1.63
C ARG A 3 13.58 -16.14 2.19
N THR A 4 14.24 -15.48 3.13
CA THR A 4 13.82 -14.16 3.59
C THR A 4 14.23 -13.07 2.60
N ILE A 5 13.59 -11.91 2.66
CA ILE A 5 14.00 -10.72 1.86
C ILE A 5 15.47 -10.38 2.11
N ILE A 6 15.93 -10.47 3.37
CA ILE A 6 17.33 -10.20 3.74
C ILE A 6 18.28 -11.16 3.01
N GLN A 7 17.95 -12.45 2.98
CA GLN A 7 18.75 -13.45 2.26
C GLN A 7 18.74 -13.19 0.76
N TYR A 8 17.59 -12.82 0.18
CA TYR A 8 17.48 -12.51 -1.24
C TYR A 8 18.35 -11.32 -1.65
N LEU A 9 18.40 -10.28 -0.82
CA LEU A 9 19.26 -9.10 -1.03
C LEU A 9 20.74 -9.45 -0.88
N ALA A 10 21.11 -10.25 0.12
CA ALA A 10 22.50 -10.63 0.36
C ALA A 10 23.09 -11.51 -0.76
N GLU A 11 22.26 -12.31 -1.43
CA GLU A 11 22.68 -13.21 -2.50
C GLU A 11 22.65 -12.58 -3.90
N ALA A 12 22.24 -11.31 -4.03
CA ALA A 12 22.03 -10.64 -5.30
C ALA A 12 23.32 -10.62 -6.15
N LYS A 13 23.23 -11.16 -7.39
CA LYS A 13 24.32 -11.14 -8.38
C LYS A 13 24.16 -10.07 -9.45
N LYS A 14 22.99 -9.44 -9.50
CA LYS A 14 22.61 -8.36 -10.42
C LYS A 14 21.87 -7.29 -9.64
N THR A 15 21.81 -6.08 -10.18
CA THR A 15 20.95 -5.01 -9.65
C THR A 15 19.52 -5.51 -9.57
N LEU A 16 18.90 -5.32 -8.41
CA LEU A 16 17.50 -5.63 -8.17
C LEU A 16 16.68 -4.36 -8.25
N PHE A 17 15.43 -4.49 -8.66
CA PHE A 17 14.45 -3.42 -8.61
C PHE A 17 13.13 -3.96 -8.07
N SER A 18 12.30 -3.07 -7.54
CA SER A 18 11.00 -3.39 -6.97
C SER A 18 9.99 -2.31 -7.34
N PHE A 19 8.71 -2.68 -7.32
CA PHE A 19 7.61 -1.73 -7.46
C PHE A 19 6.95 -1.50 -6.11
N GLU A 20 6.42 -0.29 -5.91
CA GLU A 20 5.59 0.06 -4.78
C GLU A 20 4.23 0.53 -5.28
N LEU A 21 3.16 -0.06 -4.75
CA LEU A 21 1.78 0.20 -5.13
C LEU A 21 1.01 0.85 -3.98
N LEU A 22 0.09 1.73 -4.33
CA LEU A 22 -0.89 2.23 -3.37
C LEU A 22 -2.05 1.24 -3.23
N PRO A 23 -2.55 0.98 -2.02
CA PRO A 23 -3.74 0.16 -1.86
C PRO A 23 -4.95 0.89 -2.47
N PRO A 24 -5.96 0.14 -2.93
CA PRO A 24 -7.14 0.71 -3.56
C PRO A 24 -7.93 1.53 -2.54
N LEU A 25 -8.88 2.34 -3.03
CA LEU A 25 -9.76 3.12 -2.16
C LEU A 25 -10.71 2.21 -1.37
N LYS A 26 -11.24 2.72 -0.27
CA LYS A 26 -12.13 1.94 0.60
C LYS A 26 -13.41 1.55 -0.16
N GLY A 27 -13.73 0.26 -0.17
CA GLY A 27 -14.89 -0.29 -0.89
C GLY A 27 -14.54 -0.96 -2.23
N HIS A 28 -13.28 -0.90 -2.67
CA HIS A 28 -12.80 -1.66 -3.82
C HIS A 28 -12.16 -2.99 -3.37
N ASN A 29 -12.29 -4.00 -4.22
CA ASN A 29 -11.83 -5.38 -4.06
C ASN A 29 -10.34 -5.54 -4.44
N PHE A 30 -9.72 -6.59 -3.88
CA PHE A 30 -8.33 -6.97 -4.13
C PHE A 30 -8.04 -7.22 -5.62
N ASP A 31 -9.05 -7.59 -6.40
CA ASP A 31 -8.97 -7.82 -7.85
C ASP A 31 -8.35 -6.64 -8.60
N SER A 32 -8.62 -5.41 -8.15
CA SER A 32 -8.02 -4.19 -8.73
C SER A 32 -6.50 -4.13 -8.55
N ILE A 33 -5.98 -4.61 -7.42
CA ILE A 33 -4.54 -4.71 -7.17
C ILE A 33 -3.96 -5.80 -8.05
N GLN A 34 -4.62 -6.96 -8.14
CA GLN A 34 -4.15 -8.08 -8.95
C GLN A 34 -4.01 -7.67 -10.42
N GLN A 35 -5.01 -6.99 -10.98
CA GLN A 35 -4.96 -6.46 -12.34
C GLN A 35 -3.84 -5.45 -12.57
N ALA A 36 -3.48 -4.68 -11.53
CA ALA A 36 -2.34 -3.76 -11.57
C ALA A 36 -0.98 -4.50 -11.47
N ILE A 37 -0.92 -5.62 -10.75
CA ILE A 37 0.30 -6.43 -10.58
C ILE A 37 0.63 -7.22 -11.85
N ASP A 38 -0.35 -7.82 -12.52
CA ASP A 38 -0.13 -8.69 -13.68
C ASP A 38 0.81 -8.10 -14.75
N PRO A 39 0.64 -6.84 -15.22
CA PRO A 39 1.56 -6.26 -16.19
C PRO A 39 2.94 -5.91 -15.61
N LEU A 40 3.12 -5.88 -14.29
CA LEU A 40 4.40 -5.57 -13.63
C LEU A 40 5.28 -6.81 -13.45
N VAL A 41 4.66 -7.99 -13.27
CA VAL A 41 5.38 -9.27 -13.12
C VAL A 41 6.28 -9.56 -14.32
N LYS A 42 5.90 -9.13 -15.53
CA LYS A 42 6.68 -9.33 -16.76
C LYS A 42 8.08 -8.70 -16.72
N PHE A 43 8.33 -7.76 -15.81
CA PHE A 43 9.62 -7.11 -15.67
C PHE A 43 10.58 -7.88 -14.73
N ASP A 44 10.14 -8.99 -14.11
CA ASP A 44 10.93 -9.72 -13.10
C ASP A 44 11.35 -8.84 -11.91
N PRO A 45 10.40 -8.11 -11.26
CA PRO A 45 10.74 -7.34 -10.08
C PRO A 45 11.12 -8.28 -8.93
N ALA A 46 12.11 -7.90 -8.14
CA ALA A 46 12.50 -8.68 -6.96
C ALA A 46 11.38 -8.71 -5.90
N PHE A 47 10.66 -7.60 -5.75
CA PHE A 47 9.59 -7.44 -4.77
C PHE A 47 8.49 -6.51 -5.32
N ILE A 48 7.26 -6.70 -4.83
CA ILE A 48 6.16 -5.75 -4.99
C ILE A 48 5.67 -5.37 -3.59
N ASN A 49 5.80 -4.11 -3.24
CA ASN A 49 5.36 -3.57 -1.96
C ASN A 49 3.99 -2.93 -2.13
N ILE A 50 3.14 -3.07 -1.11
CA ILE A 50 1.87 -2.32 -1.02
C ILE A 50 1.99 -1.41 0.19
N THR A 51 1.85 -0.10 -0.04
CA THR A 51 1.94 0.89 1.04
C THR A 51 0.78 0.76 2.01
N TYR A 52 1.00 1.19 3.25
CA TYR A 52 -0.05 1.35 4.23
C TYR A 52 -0.30 2.83 4.49
N HIS A 53 -1.54 3.30 4.26
CA HIS A 53 -1.91 4.67 4.59
C HIS A 53 -2.41 4.74 6.03
N GLN A 54 -1.81 5.62 6.83
CA GLN A 54 -2.25 5.89 8.20
C GLN A 54 -3.67 6.51 8.21
N GLN A 55 -4.38 6.36 9.33
CA GLN A 55 -5.70 6.97 9.53
C GLN A 55 -5.56 8.50 9.46
N GLU A 56 -6.35 9.15 8.60
CA GLU A 56 -6.39 10.61 8.55
C GLU A 56 -7.39 11.13 9.58
N VAL A 57 -6.99 12.16 10.32
CA VAL A 57 -7.91 12.91 11.18
C VAL A 57 -8.37 14.14 10.40
N VAL A 58 -9.66 14.16 10.04
CA VAL A 58 -10.31 15.31 9.43
C VAL A 58 -11.02 16.11 10.53
N TYR A 59 -10.82 17.42 10.56
CA TYR A 59 -11.56 18.31 11.47
C TYR A 59 -12.65 19.02 10.67
N GLU A 60 -13.91 18.81 11.04
CA GLU A 60 -15.04 19.54 10.45
C GLU A 60 -15.35 20.78 11.30
N ASN A 61 -15.46 21.94 10.65
CA ASN A 61 -15.84 23.19 11.31
C ASN A 61 -17.36 23.24 11.51
N LEU A 62 -17.79 23.39 12.76
CA LEU A 62 -19.18 23.59 13.13
C LEU A 62 -19.56 25.08 13.09
N PRO A 63 -20.87 25.42 13.00
CA PRO A 63 -21.35 26.80 12.85
C PRO A 63 -20.96 27.77 13.98
N ASN A 64 -20.43 27.26 15.09
CA ASN A 64 -20.09 27.98 16.31
C ASN A 64 -18.57 28.09 16.56
N ASN A 65 -17.74 28.07 15.51
CA ASN A 65 -16.28 28.03 15.60
C ASN A 65 -15.72 26.82 16.38
N LEU A 66 -16.53 25.80 16.64
CA LEU A 66 -16.07 24.55 17.23
C LEU A 66 -15.57 23.63 16.11
N MET A 67 -14.52 22.86 16.40
CA MET A 67 -14.03 21.83 15.48
C MET A 67 -14.43 20.46 15.98
N LYS A 68 -15.02 19.63 15.11
CA LYS A 68 -15.33 18.24 15.39
C LYS A 68 -14.28 17.33 14.75
N LYS A 69 -13.56 16.57 15.58
CA LYS A 69 -12.56 15.59 15.13
C LYS A 69 -13.27 14.35 14.55
N HIS A 70 -13.06 14.08 13.27
CA HIS A 70 -13.50 12.88 12.57
C HIS A 70 -12.28 12.07 12.10
N THR A 71 -12.09 10.86 12.64
CA THR A 71 -11.07 9.94 12.10
C THR A 71 -11.64 9.26 10.85
N VAL A 72 -11.12 9.61 9.68
CA VAL A 72 -11.59 9.08 8.38
C VAL A 72 -10.56 8.07 7.85
N ARG A 73 -11.05 6.90 7.42
CA ARG A 73 -10.25 5.86 6.77
C ARG A 73 -10.50 5.91 5.26
N LYS A 74 -9.58 6.51 4.49
CA LYS A 74 -9.73 6.65 3.02
C LYS A 74 -9.38 5.38 2.23
N ARG A 75 -8.58 4.46 2.79
CA ARG A 75 -8.17 3.19 2.14
C ARG A 75 -8.44 1.99 3.06
N PRO A 76 -8.90 0.82 2.56
CA PRO A 76 -9.15 -0.37 3.35
C PRO A 76 -7.84 -1.14 3.48
N GLY A 77 -7.39 -1.36 4.71
CA GLY A 77 -6.19 -2.14 5.00
C GLY A 77 -6.04 -2.44 6.48
N THR A 78 -7.13 -2.36 7.25
CA THR A 78 -7.10 -2.72 8.67
C THR A 78 -7.25 -4.23 8.77
N VAL A 79 -6.13 -4.92 9.00
CA VAL A 79 -6.13 -6.08 9.90
C VAL A 79 -5.98 -5.52 11.31
#